data_AF-A0AAF0ZYX0-F1
#
_entry.id   AF-A0AAF0ZYX0-F1
#
_cell.length_a   1.000
_cell.length_b   1.000
_cell.length_c   1.000
_cell.angle_alpha   90.00
_cell.angle_beta   90.00
_cell.angle_gamma   90.00
#
_symmetry.space_group_name_H-M   'P 1'
#
loop_
_entity.id
_entity.type
_entity.pdbx_description
1 polymer ?
#
loop_
_entity_poly.entity_id
_entity_poly.type
_entity_poly.pdbx_seq_one_letter_code
_entity_poly.pdbx_strand_id
1 'polypeptide(L)'
;MTYEQVEAWKPVVSAVHAKGGIFFCQLWHTGRVSSKDFQPNGQAPISCTDKPSKPLICSDVRDVAQFPPPRRLRTDEIPQIVNDFRLAARNAIETGFDGVEIHGAHGYLIDQFMKDQVNDQTDQYGGSLENRCRFALEIVEAVVNEIGADRVGIRLSPFADYMDSGNSNPSALGLYMAESLNKYGIAYCHMVEPRMKTLGEKVECPESLIPMRKAFKGTFIVAGGYDRGDGNKAVLED
;
A
#
# COMPACT_ATOMS: atom_id res chain seq x y z
N MET A 1 10.45 12.70 -2.71
CA MET A 1 11.85 12.47 -3.13
C MET A 1 12.57 13.80 -3.05
N THR A 2 13.83 13.83 -2.63
CA THR A 2 14.66 15.04 -2.77
C THR A 2 15.17 15.17 -4.20
N TYR A 3 15.72 16.33 -4.57
CA TYR A 3 16.32 16.55 -5.89
C TYR A 3 17.44 15.54 -6.17
N GLU A 4 18.29 15.26 -5.18
CA GLU A 4 19.38 14.29 -5.29
C GLU A 4 18.85 12.87 -5.56
N GLN A 5 17.75 12.49 -4.91
CA GLN A 5 17.11 11.20 -5.15
C GLN A 5 16.52 11.11 -6.56
N VAL A 6 15.88 12.19 -7.04
CA VAL A 6 15.35 12.27 -8.42
C VAL A 6 16.49 12.07 -9.44
N GLU A 7 17.58 12.82 -9.31
CA GLU A 7 18.73 12.68 -10.22
C GLU A 7 19.37 11.29 -10.15
N ALA A 8 19.43 10.68 -8.96
CA ALA A 8 19.98 9.34 -8.79
C ALA A 8 19.11 8.25 -9.43
N TRP A 9 17.79 8.44 -9.55
CA TRP A 9 16.89 7.48 -10.17
C TRP A 9 16.85 7.57 -11.70
N LYS A 10 17.12 8.74 -12.29
CA LYS A 10 17.07 8.94 -13.76
C LYS A 10 17.90 7.92 -14.56
N PRO A 11 19.15 7.57 -14.19
CA PRO A 11 19.92 6.56 -14.91
C PRO A 11 19.28 5.17 -14.85
N VAL A 12 18.64 4.82 -13.72
CA VAL A 12 17.97 3.53 -13.54
C VAL A 12 16.75 3.44 -14.44
N VAL A 13 15.91 4.46 -14.43
CA VAL A 13 14.73 4.54 -15.31
C VAL A 13 15.15 4.49 -16.78
N SER A 14 16.15 5.30 -17.16
CA SER A 14 16.68 5.32 -18.53
C SER A 14 17.19 3.96 -18.97
N ALA A 15 17.84 3.20 -18.08
CA ALA A 15 18.34 1.86 -18.39
C ALA A 15 17.22 0.83 -18.61
N VAL A 16 16.09 0.96 -17.90
CA VAL A 16 14.89 0.13 -18.13
C VAL A 16 14.26 0.46 -19.49
N HIS A 17 14.10 1.76 -19.78
CA HIS A 17 13.54 2.24 -21.05
C HIS A 17 14.42 1.89 -22.24
N ALA A 18 15.76 1.91 -22.10
CA ALA A 18 16.69 1.48 -23.14
C ALA A 18 16.51 0.00 -23.54
N LYS A 19 15.86 -0.80 -22.69
CA LYS A 19 15.47 -2.20 -22.96
C LYS A 19 14.00 -2.36 -23.35
N GLY A 20 13.27 -1.26 -23.56
CA GLY A 20 11.85 -1.26 -23.92
C GLY A 20 10.91 -1.65 -22.75
N GLY A 21 11.39 -1.60 -21.50
CA GLY A 21 10.56 -1.89 -20.33
C GLY A 21 9.66 -0.72 -19.94
N ILE A 22 8.59 -1.04 -19.21
CA ILE A 22 7.72 -0.07 -18.52
C ILE A 22 8.03 -0.17 -17.02
N PHE A 23 8.14 0.97 -16.33
CA PHE A 23 8.60 1.01 -14.95
C PHE A 23 7.77 1.96 -14.09
N PHE A 24 7.12 1.41 -13.07
CA PHE A 24 6.32 2.16 -12.10
C PHE A 24 7.07 2.30 -10.77
N CYS A 25 7.02 3.49 -10.18
CA CYS A 25 7.58 3.74 -8.85
C CYS A 25 6.56 3.44 -7.76
N GLN A 26 6.87 2.53 -6.83
CA GLN A 26 5.97 2.30 -5.69
C GLN A 26 6.18 3.36 -4.60
N LEU A 27 5.13 4.12 -4.28
CA LEU A 27 5.14 5.16 -3.25
C LEU A 27 4.83 4.55 -1.88
N TRP A 28 5.69 4.83 -0.91
CA TRP A 28 5.69 4.08 0.35
C TRP A 28 5.83 4.98 1.58
N HIS A 29 5.05 4.67 2.61
CA HIS A 29 5.17 5.25 3.94
C HIS A 29 4.99 4.13 4.99
N THR A 30 6.02 3.87 5.79
CA THR A 30 6.07 2.70 6.69
C THR A 30 5.11 2.80 7.89
N GLY A 31 4.77 4.01 8.32
CA GLY A 31 3.90 4.23 9.47
C GLY A 31 4.55 3.71 10.75
N ARG A 32 3.82 2.91 11.56
CA ARG A 32 4.37 2.34 12.81
C ARG A 32 5.46 1.28 12.63
N VAL A 33 5.71 0.81 11.40
CA VAL A 33 6.77 -0.17 11.09
C VAL A 33 8.09 0.55 10.86
N SER A 34 8.55 1.27 11.90
CA SER A 34 9.78 2.07 11.89
C SER A 34 10.31 2.21 13.32
N SER A 35 11.51 2.77 13.48
CA SER A 35 12.12 3.07 14.78
C SER A 35 12.62 4.52 14.79
N LYS A 36 12.91 5.05 15.98
CA LYS A 36 13.41 6.43 16.15
C LYS A 36 14.71 6.68 15.39
N ASP A 37 15.54 5.65 15.21
CA ASP A 37 16.83 5.75 14.52
C ASP A 37 16.68 6.12 13.03
N PHE A 38 15.51 5.82 12.45
CA PHE A 38 15.18 6.14 11.06
C PHE A 38 14.33 7.40 10.90
N GLN A 39 13.90 8.01 12.01
CA GLN A 39 13.03 9.19 11.97
C GLN A 39 13.86 10.48 12.04
N PRO A 40 13.46 11.53 11.30
CA PRO A 40 14.08 12.84 11.42
C PRO A 40 14.10 13.31 12.88
N ASN A 41 15.26 13.75 13.36
CA ASN A 41 15.46 14.22 14.72
C ASN A 41 15.11 13.21 15.82
N GLY A 42 15.13 11.91 15.53
CA GLY A 42 14.83 10.87 16.52
C GLY A 42 13.37 10.84 16.99
N GLN A 43 12.45 11.38 16.18
CA GLN A 43 11.03 11.41 16.51
C GLN A 43 10.42 10.00 16.56
N ALA A 44 9.27 9.87 17.23
CA ALA A 44 8.50 8.62 17.16
C ALA A 44 7.92 8.44 15.74
N PRO A 45 7.87 7.21 15.21
CA PRO A 45 7.11 6.90 14.00
C PRO A 45 5.66 7.38 14.11
N ILE A 46 4.97 7.57 12.99
CA ILE A 46 3.57 8.02 12.98
C ILE A 46 2.62 6.90 12.54
N SER A 47 1.36 6.94 12.99
CA SER A 47 0.32 5.97 12.59
C SER A 47 -1.09 6.50 12.90
N CYS A 48 -2.12 5.72 12.55
CA CYS A 48 -3.49 5.92 13.01
C CYS A 48 -3.68 5.59 14.50
N THR A 49 -2.73 4.89 15.12
CA THR A 49 -2.75 4.46 16.52
C THR A 49 -1.49 4.92 17.27
N ASP A 50 -1.50 4.80 18.59
CA ASP A 50 -0.35 4.91 19.50
C ASP A 50 0.14 3.54 20.02
N LYS A 51 -0.49 2.44 19.57
CA LYS A 51 -0.11 1.08 19.94
C LYS A 51 1.08 0.57 19.10
N PRO A 52 2.10 -0.04 19.74
CA PRO A 52 3.25 -0.60 19.04
C PRO A 52 2.85 -1.79 18.15
N SER A 53 3.70 -2.13 17.18
CA SER A 53 3.63 -3.39 16.44
C SER A 53 4.46 -4.46 17.13
N LYS A 54 4.10 -5.74 16.97
CA LYS A 54 4.95 -6.86 17.41
C LYS A 54 6.34 -6.79 16.75
N PRO A 55 7.42 -7.16 17.46
CA PRO A 55 8.75 -7.22 16.89
C PRO A 55 8.83 -8.20 15.71
N LEU A 56 9.67 -7.87 14.72
CA LEU A 56 9.94 -8.76 13.59
C LEU A 56 11.32 -9.39 13.75
N ILE A 57 11.40 -10.71 13.61
CA ILE A 57 12.67 -11.41 13.52
C ILE A 57 13.17 -11.24 12.08
N CYS A 58 14.25 -10.49 11.88
CA CYS A 58 14.88 -10.37 10.57
C CYS A 58 15.58 -11.70 10.20
N SER A 59 15.83 -11.91 8.90
CA SER A 59 16.42 -13.16 8.36
C SER A 59 17.74 -13.56 9.03
N ASP A 60 18.43 -12.58 9.61
CA ASP A 60 19.63 -12.79 10.38
C ASP A 60 19.21 -12.85 11.85
N VAL A 61 19.25 -14.05 12.43
CA VAL A 61 18.74 -14.46 13.77
C VAL A 61 19.26 -13.59 14.95
N ARG A 62 20.08 -12.57 14.70
CA ARG A 62 20.64 -11.64 15.70
C ARG A 62 19.93 -10.29 15.77
N ASP A 63 19.22 -9.86 14.73
CA ASP A 63 18.57 -8.55 14.70
C ASP A 63 17.05 -8.68 14.75
N VAL A 64 16.50 -8.41 15.94
CA VAL A 64 15.05 -8.26 16.14
C VAL A 64 14.70 -6.80 15.91
N ALA A 65 13.97 -6.52 14.84
CA ALA A 65 13.46 -5.18 14.60
C ALA A 65 12.40 -4.85 15.65
N GLN A 66 12.68 -3.84 16.47
CA GLN A 66 11.74 -3.32 17.46
C GLN A 66 10.99 -2.12 16.89
N PHE A 67 9.67 -2.13 17.05
CA PHE A 67 8.79 -1.05 16.63
C PHE A 67 8.24 -0.35 17.88
N PRO A 68 8.90 0.73 18.35
CA PRO A 68 8.43 1.47 19.51
C PRO A 68 7.03 2.06 19.26
N PRO A 69 6.29 2.41 20.32
CA PRO A 69 4.98 3.05 20.19
C PRO A 69 5.04 4.24 19.22
N PRO A 70 4.21 4.26 18.16
CA PRO A 70 4.10 5.40 17.28
C PRO A 70 3.39 6.57 17.97
N ARG A 71 3.53 7.75 17.40
CA ARG A 71 2.67 8.90 17.68
C ARG A 71 1.44 8.80 16.78
N ARG A 72 0.25 8.83 17.37
CA ARG A 72 -1.00 8.98 16.62
C ARG A 72 -0.98 10.29 15.84
N LEU A 73 -1.30 10.21 14.54
CA LEU A 73 -1.54 11.40 13.72
C LEU A 73 -2.74 12.15 14.25
N ARG A 74 -2.63 13.48 14.33
CA ARG A 74 -3.78 14.34 14.52
C ARG A 74 -4.53 14.45 13.19
N THR A 75 -5.83 14.67 13.28
CA THR A 75 -6.71 14.84 12.13
C THR A 75 -6.23 15.94 11.16
N ASP A 76 -5.66 17.03 11.68
CA ASP A 76 -5.13 18.16 10.91
C ASP A 76 -3.79 17.87 10.22
N GLU A 77 -3.10 16.77 10.57
CA GLU A 77 -1.83 16.36 9.93
C GLU A 77 -2.06 15.48 8.70
N ILE A 78 -3.19 14.79 8.61
CA ILE A 78 -3.48 13.82 7.54
C ILE A 78 -3.44 14.47 6.14
N PRO A 79 -4.01 15.68 5.91
CA PRO A 79 -3.93 16.34 4.61
C PRO A 79 -2.50 16.61 4.13
N GLN A 80 -1.55 16.84 5.05
CA GLN A 80 -0.15 17.01 4.67
C GLN A 80 0.45 15.70 4.15
N ILE A 81 0.14 14.56 4.77
CA ILE A 81 0.61 13.26 4.30
C ILE A 81 0.04 12.94 2.91
N VAL A 82 -1.24 13.25 2.68
CA VAL A 82 -1.86 13.15 1.34
C VAL A 82 -1.07 13.98 0.31
N ASN A 83 -0.72 15.22 0.67
CA ASN A 83 0.09 16.09 -0.16
C ASN A 83 1.52 15.56 -0.39
N ASP A 84 2.11 14.87 0.57
CA ASP A 84 3.44 14.25 0.41
C ASP A 84 3.41 13.12 -0.62
N PHE A 85 2.35 12.29 -0.65
CA PHE A 85 2.13 11.30 -1.72
C PHE A 85 1.94 11.97 -3.09
N ARG A 86 1.16 13.05 -3.16
CA ARG A 86 0.97 13.84 -4.38
C ARG A 86 2.30 14.35 -4.93
N LEU A 87 3.12 14.97 -4.08
CA LEU A 87 4.44 15.47 -4.46
C LEU A 87 5.40 14.35 -4.83
N ALA A 88 5.36 13.22 -4.12
CA ALA A 88 6.16 12.04 -4.47
C ALA A 88 5.78 11.50 -5.86
N ALA A 89 4.49 11.48 -6.21
CA ALA A 89 4.03 11.07 -7.52
C ALA A 89 4.53 12.01 -8.63
N ARG A 90 4.41 13.33 -8.44
CA ARG A 90 4.98 14.32 -9.38
C ARG A 90 6.46 14.06 -9.62
N ASN A 91 7.23 13.93 -8.53
CA ASN A 91 8.68 13.70 -8.61
C ASN A 91 9.01 12.39 -9.35
N ALA A 92 8.21 11.34 -9.17
CA ALA A 92 8.39 10.07 -9.90
C ALA A 92 8.21 10.28 -11.42
N ILE A 93 7.18 11.01 -11.83
CA ILE A 93 6.97 11.32 -13.25
C ILE A 93 8.08 12.21 -13.81
N GLU A 94 8.54 13.22 -13.05
CA GLU A 94 9.68 14.07 -13.46
C GLU A 94 11.00 13.29 -13.57
N THR A 95 11.16 12.23 -12.79
CA THR A 95 12.29 11.29 -12.89
C THR A 95 12.22 10.45 -14.16
N GLY A 96 11.03 10.30 -14.75
CA GLY A 96 10.77 9.53 -15.97
C GLY A 96 10.07 8.20 -15.74
N PHE A 97 9.59 7.88 -14.53
CA PHE A 97 8.77 6.68 -14.35
C PHE A 97 7.48 6.78 -15.18
N ASP A 98 7.00 5.65 -15.71
CA ASP A 98 5.79 5.58 -16.54
C ASP A 98 4.51 5.79 -15.71
N GLY A 99 4.60 5.54 -14.41
CA GLY A 99 3.54 5.76 -13.45
C GLY A 99 3.97 5.44 -12.02
N VAL A 100 3.00 5.40 -11.12
CA VAL A 100 3.23 5.10 -9.71
C VAL A 100 2.27 4.05 -9.18
N GLU A 101 2.75 3.25 -8.22
CA GLU A 101 1.92 2.34 -7.44
C GLU A 101 1.82 2.84 -6.01
N ILE A 102 0.62 3.15 -5.53
CA ILE A 102 0.39 3.52 -4.13
C ILE A 102 0.47 2.26 -3.27
N HIS A 103 1.36 2.23 -2.28
CA HIS A 103 1.49 1.07 -1.39
C HIS A 103 0.44 1.08 -0.25
N GLY A 104 -0.75 0.52 -0.54
CA GLY A 104 -1.84 0.31 0.41
C GLY A 104 -1.89 -1.08 1.05
N ALA A 105 -0.75 -1.71 1.30
CA ALA A 105 -0.66 -3.12 1.66
C ALA A 105 0.40 -3.40 2.73
N HIS A 106 0.49 -4.66 3.17
CA HIS A 106 1.55 -5.23 4.02
C HIS A 106 1.75 -4.56 5.38
N GLY A 107 0.71 -3.97 5.96
CA GLY A 107 0.75 -3.38 7.29
C GLY A 107 1.49 -2.05 7.38
N TYR A 108 1.71 -1.36 6.26
CA TYR A 108 2.26 0.01 6.23
C TYR A 108 1.18 1.08 6.42
N LEU A 109 1.53 2.37 6.40
CA LEU A 109 0.66 3.43 6.91
C LEU A 109 -0.77 3.39 6.35
N ILE A 110 -0.94 3.28 5.03
CA ILE A 110 -2.26 3.24 4.41
C ILE A 110 -3.06 1.99 4.84
N ASP A 111 -2.40 0.84 4.91
CA ASP A 111 -3.01 -0.42 5.38
C ASP A 111 -3.38 -0.36 6.88
N GLN A 112 -2.54 0.30 7.70
CA GLN A 112 -2.81 0.55 9.11
C GLN A 112 -4.09 1.37 9.30
N PHE A 113 -4.36 2.37 8.44
CA PHE A 113 -5.62 3.11 8.46
C PHE A 113 -6.81 2.25 8.02
N MET A 114 -6.65 1.45 6.98
CA MET A 114 -7.76 0.63 6.45
C MET A 114 -8.19 -0.50 7.40
N LYS A 115 -7.32 -0.96 8.31
CA LYS A 115 -7.54 -2.18 9.11
C LYS A 115 -7.88 -1.91 10.58
N ASP A 116 -8.92 -2.58 11.08
CA ASP A 116 -9.59 -2.25 12.37
C ASP A 116 -8.88 -2.85 13.58
N GLN A 117 -7.97 -3.81 13.38
CA GLN A 117 -7.10 -4.28 14.46
C GLN A 117 -5.98 -3.27 14.77
N VAL A 118 -5.76 -2.29 13.88
CA VAL A 118 -4.77 -1.21 14.07
C VAL A 118 -5.45 0.14 14.28
N ASN A 119 -6.36 0.52 13.39
CA ASN A 119 -7.04 1.81 13.42
C ASN A 119 -8.13 1.85 14.49
N ASP A 120 -7.78 2.41 15.64
CA ASP A 120 -8.66 2.68 16.78
C ASP A 120 -9.04 4.18 16.89
N GLN A 121 -8.98 4.92 15.78
CA GLN A 121 -9.44 6.32 15.74
C GLN A 121 -10.96 6.40 15.88
N THR A 122 -11.43 7.52 16.43
CA THR A 122 -12.85 7.86 16.60
C THR A 122 -13.29 9.08 15.79
N ASP A 123 -12.39 9.67 15.02
CA ASP A 123 -12.66 10.78 14.11
C ASP A 123 -13.12 10.28 12.72
N GLN A 124 -13.14 11.17 11.72
CA GLN A 124 -13.59 10.81 10.36
C GLN A 124 -12.66 9.83 9.62
N TYR A 125 -11.52 9.46 10.20
CA TYR A 125 -10.57 8.50 9.64
C TYR A 125 -10.61 7.13 10.35
N GLY A 126 -11.53 6.92 11.30
CA GLY A 126 -11.70 5.64 12.01
C GLY A 126 -13.14 5.22 12.25
N GLY A 127 -13.30 4.06 12.91
CA GLY A 127 -14.60 3.45 13.17
C GLY A 127 -15.15 2.72 11.95
N SER A 128 -16.02 3.38 11.18
CA SER A 128 -16.70 2.74 10.05
C SER A 128 -15.74 2.34 8.93
N LEU A 129 -16.15 1.40 8.08
CA LEU A 129 -15.33 0.94 6.95
C LEU A 129 -15.00 2.11 5.99
N GLU A 130 -15.98 2.97 5.73
CA GLU A 130 -15.85 4.15 4.88
C GLU A 130 -14.81 5.13 5.45
N ASN A 131 -14.85 5.38 6.76
CA ASN A 131 -13.91 6.27 7.42
C ASN A 131 -12.49 5.70 7.42
N ARG A 132 -12.33 4.38 7.68
CA ARG A 132 -11.02 3.72 7.61
C ARG A 132 -10.40 3.77 6.21
N CYS A 133 -11.22 3.68 5.17
CA CYS A 133 -10.78 3.75 3.78
C CYS A 133 -10.57 5.18 3.27
N ARG A 134 -11.11 6.20 3.97
CA ARG A 134 -11.07 7.61 3.55
C ARG A 134 -9.65 8.08 3.22
N PHE A 135 -8.69 7.83 4.11
CA PHE A 135 -7.30 8.24 3.91
C PHE A 135 -6.68 7.65 2.64
N ALA A 136 -6.91 6.36 2.37
CA ALA A 136 -6.42 5.70 1.15
C ALA A 136 -7.03 6.33 -0.11
N LEU A 137 -8.34 6.62 -0.08
CA LEU A 137 -9.06 7.21 -1.21
C LEU A 137 -8.68 8.68 -1.45
N GLU A 138 -8.39 9.45 -0.39
CA GLU A 138 -7.85 10.82 -0.50
C GLU A 138 -6.46 10.83 -1.15
N ILE A 139 -5.59 9.86 -0.81
CA ILE A 139 -4.29 9.69 -1.49
C ILE A 139 -4.47 9.35 -2.97
N VAL A 140 -5.35 8.39 -3.28
CA VAL A 140 -5.63 8.03 -4.68
C VAL A 140 -6.12 9.24 -5.46
N GLU A 141 -7.09 9.98 -4.93
CA GLU A 141 -7.64 11.17 -5.58
C GLU A 141 -6.56 12.23 -5.82
N ALA A 142 -5.74 12.54 -4.81
CA ALA A 142 -4.69 13.54 -4.91
C ALA A 142 -3.61 13.14 -5.95
N VAL A 143 -3.20 11.87 -5.98
CA VAL A 143 -2.21 11.37 -6.94
C VAL A 143 -2.79 11.33 -8.35
N VAL A 144 -4.03 10.88 -8.52
CA VAL A 144 -4.73 10.87 -9.83
C VAL A 144 -4.85 12.27 -10.40
N ASN A 145 -5.24 13.25 -9.57
CA ASN A 145 -5.35 14.66 -9.99
C ASN A 145 -4.00 15.27 -10.40
N GLU A 146 -2.90 14.74 -9.87
CA GLU A 146 -1.56 15.26 -10.14
C GLU A 146 -0.94 14.68 -11.42
N ILE A 147 -1.05 13.37 -11.64
CA ILE A 147 -0.30 12.68 -12.71
C ILE A 147 -1.16 12.00 -13.77
N GLY A 148 -2.49 12.03 -13.61
CA GLY A 148 -3.44 11.34 -14.49
C GLY A 148 -3.73 9.90 -14.04
N ALA A 149 -4.99 9.47 -14.16
CA ALA A 149 -5.46 8.18 -13.64
C ALA A 149 -4.82 6.96 -14.31
N ASP A 150 -4.52 7.07 -15.61
CA ASP A 150 -3.89 6.05 -16.45
C ASP A 150 -2.44 5.71 -16.03
N ARG A 151 -1.87 6.47 -15.09
CA ARG A 151 -0.53 6.28 -14.54
C ARG A 151 -0.53 5.89 -13.07
N VAL A 152 -1.69 5.60 -12.49
CA VAL A 152 -1.83 5.29 -11.07
C VAL A 152 -2.26 3.84 -10.89
N GLY A 153 -1.51 3.10 -10.08
CA GLY A 153 -1.94 1.83 -9.51
C GLY A 153 -2.06 1.92 -7.99
N ILE A 154 -2.77 0.99 -7.38
CA ILE A 154 -2.75 0.79 -5.92
C ILE A 154 -2.59 -0.68 -5.60
N ARG A 155 -1.71 -0.97 -4.63
CA ARG A 155 -1.51 -2.33 -4.11
C ARG A 155 -2.25 -2.53 -2.79
N LEU A 156 -3.02 -3.62 -2.66
CA LEU A 156 -3.84 -3.95 -1.49
C LEU A 156 -3.59 -5.38 -1.01
N SER A 157 -3.67 -5.60 0.30
CA SER A 157 -3.54 -6.94 0.92
C SER A 157 -4.59 -7.15 2.01
N PRO A 158 -5.88 -7.22 1.65
CA PRO A 158 -6.99 -7.20 2.61
C PRO A 158 -6.93 -8.37 3.59
N PHE A 159 -6.51 -9.55 3.13
CA PHE A 159 -6.48 -10.81 3.91
C PHE A 159 -5.20 -11.07 4.68
N ALA A 160 -4.19 -10.20 4.53
CA ALA A 160 -2.87 -10.47 5.08
C ALA A 160 -2.67 -9.74 6.42
N ASP A 161 -2.08 -10.40 7.40
CA ASP A 161 -1.92 -9.87 8.77
C ASP A 161 -0.47 -9.42 9.06
N TYR A 162 0.29 -9.11 8.00
CA TYR A 162 1.67 -8.62 8.09
C TYR A 162 1.81 -7.43 9.04
N MET A 163 2.94 -7.39 9.76
CA MET A 163 3.26 -6.29 10.68
C MET A 163 2.14 -6.00 11.69
N ASP A 164 1.51 -7.08 12.17
CA ASP A 164 0.45 -7.05 13.17
C ASP A 164 -0.76 -6.19 12.71
N SER A 165 -1.04 -6.22 11.40
CA SER A 165 -2.07 -5.41 10.74
C SER A 165 -3.15 -6.28 10.10
N GLY A 166 -4.06 -6.79 10.94
CA GLY A 166 -5.18 -7.63 10.51
C GLY A 166 -6.53 -6.90 10.44
N ASN A 167 -7.52 -7.54 9.83
CA ASN A 167 -8.87 -6.98 9.68
C ASN A 167 -9.94 -7.98 10.13
N SER A 168 -10.97 -7.51 10.83
CA SER A 168 -12.08 -8.36 11.28
C SER A 168 -12.97 -8.90 10.14
N ASN A 169 -13.04 -8.18 9.02
CA ASN A 169 -13.79 -8.55 7.83
C ASN A 169 -13.01 -8.16 6.54
N PRO A 170 -11.95 -8.92 6.20
CA PRO A 170 -11.09 -8.59 5.07
C PRO A 170 -11.82 -8.63 3.72
N SER A 171 -12.84 -9.49 3.60
CA SER A 171 -13.69 -9.57 2.40
C SER A 171 -14.48 -8.28 2.17
N ALA A 172 -15.10 -7.72 3.21
CA ALA A 172 -15.81 -6.45 3.10
C ALA A 172 -14.86 -5.30 2.77
N LEU A 173 -13.67 -5.26 3.41
CA LEU A 173 -12.66 -4.25 3.10
C LEU A 173 -12.21 -4.31 1.64
N GLY A 174 -11.83 -5.49 1.15
CA GLY A 174 -11.36 -5.66 -0.21
C GLY A 174 -12.43 -5.31 -1.24
N LEU A 175 -13.68 -5.70 -0.99
CA LEU A 175 -14.81 -5.39 -1.88
C LEU A 175 -15.09 -3.88 -1.92
N TYR A 176 -15.16 -3.24 -0.75
CA TYR A 176 -15.40 -1.80 -0.64
C TYR A 176 -14.33 -0.98 -1.39
N MET A 177 -13.05 -1.34 -1.22
CA MET A 177 -11.97 -0.68 -1.94
C MET A 177 -12.05 -0.92 -3.45
N ALA A 178 -12.28 -2.16 -3.89
CA ALA A 178 -12.45 -2.48 -5.31
C ALA A 178 -13.59 -1.67 -5.96
N GLU A 179 -14.73 -1.54 -5.27
CA GLU A 179 -15.87 -0.74 -5.74
C GLU A 179 -15.54 0.76 -5.78
N SER A 180 -14.95 1.28 -4.69
CA SER A 180 -14.64 2.70 -4.53
C SER A 180 -13.61 3.20 -5.53
N LEU A 181 -12.60 2.38 -5.85
CA LEU A 181 -11.53 2.73 -6.78
C LEU A 181 -12.03 2.96 -8.21
N ASN A 182 -13.19 2.40 -8.59
CA ASN A 182 -13.78 2.63 -9.91
C ASN A 182 -14.09 4.10 -10.19
N LYS A 183 -14.35 4.91 -9.14
CA LYS A 183 -14.61 6.36 -9.28
C LYS A 183 -13.43 7.09 -9.93
N TYR A 184 -12.21 6.62 -9.69
CA TYR A 184 -10.99 7.32 -10.08
C TYR A 184 -10.41 6.85 -11.43
N GLY A 185 -10.89 5.72 -11.97
CA GLY A 185 -10.43 5.21 -13.26
C GLY A 185 -8.93 4.88 -13.30
N ILE A 186 -8.35 4.46 -12.17
CA ILE A 186 -6.93 4.14 -12.06
C ILE A 186 -6.49 3.02 -13.02
N ALA A 187 -5.23 3.04 -13.43
CA ALA A 187 -4.64 2.10 -14.38
C ALA A 187 -4.83 0.63 -13.96
N TYR A 188 -4.62 0.33 -12.67
CA TYR A 188 -4.80 -1.01 -12.14
C TYR A 188 -5.04 -1.07 -10.63
N CYS A 189 -5.69 -2.15 -10.19
CA CYS A 189 -5.73 -2.57 -8.79
C CYS A 189 -4.87 -3.84 -8.64
N HIS A 190 -3.86 -3.80 -7.79
CA HIS A 190 -2.93 -4.90 -7.55
C HIS A 190 -3.21 -5.54 -6.20
N MET A 191 -3.75 -6.76 -6.18
CA MET A 191 -4.13 -7.45 -4.96
C MET A 191 -3.19 -8.60 -4.61
N VAL A 192 -2.85 -8.69 -3.33
CA VAL A 192 -2.12 -9.81 -2.75
C VAL A 192 -3.08 -10.95 -2.44
N GLU A 193 -2.74 -12.15 -2.89
CA GLU A 193 -3.52 -13.36 -2.72
C GLU A 193 -3.78 -13.70 -1.24
N PRO A 194 -4.99 -14.18 -0.88
CA PRO A 194 -5.34 -14.55 0.50
C PRO A 194 -4.46 -15.65 1.08
N ARG A 195 -3.89 -16.50 0.21
CA ARG A 195 -2.93 -17.55 0.59
C ARG A 195 -1.63 -17.00 1.18
N MET A 196 -1.36 -15.71 1.03
CA MET A 196 -0.16 -15.02 1.54
C MET A 196 -0.47 -14.26 2.84
N LYS A 197 -0.83 -14.96 3.92
CA LYS A 197 -1.10 -14.33 5.23
C LYS A 197 0.16 -13.79 5.91
N THR A 198 1.29 -14.47 5.73
CA THR A 198 2.63 -14.16 6.27
C THR A 198 3.71 -14.28 5.18
N LEU A 199 4.91 -13.75 5.44
CA LEU A 199 5.94 -13.58 4.41
C LEU A 199 6.48 -14.93 3.95
N GLY A 200 6.41 -15.19 2.65
CA GLY A 200 7.10 -16.32 2.03
C GLY A 200 6.41 -17.68 2.19
N GLU A 201 5.29 -17.77 2.90
CA GLU A 201 4.56 -19.02 3.11
C GLU A 201 3.19 -18.99 2.43
N LYS A 202 2.89 -20.04 1.66
CA LYS A 202 1.53 -20.27 1.14
C LYS A 202 0.73 -21.02 2.19
N VAL A 203 -0.41 -20.47 2.57
CA VAL A 203 -1.36 -21.10 3.48
C VAL A 203 -2.60 -21.49 2.69
N GLU A 204 -3.09 -22.72 2.88
CA GLU A 204 -4.39 -23.10 2.33
C GLU A 204 -5.49 -22.29 3.01
N CYS A 205 -6.34 -21.66 2.21
CA CYS A 205 -7.36 -20.76 2.70
C CYS A 205 -8.59 -20.78 1.78
N PRO A 206 -9.82 -20.74 2.32
CA PRO A 206 -11.04 -20.72 1.51
C PRO A 206 -11.33 -19.36 0.87
N GLU A 207 -10.65 -18.29 1.29
CA GLU A 207 -10.86 -16.94 0.77
C GLU A 207 -10.36 -16.78 -0.67
N SER A 208 -11.02 -15.89 -1.43
CA SER A 208 -10.76 -15.68 -2.86
C SER A 208 -10.86 -14.19 -3.23
N LEU A 209 -10.07 -13.77 -4.23
CA LEU A 209 -10.12 -12.42 -4.80
C LEU A 209 -11.20 -12.24 -5.88
N ILE A 210 -11.89 -13.31 -6.30
CA ILE A 210 -12.90 -13.24 -7.36
C ILE A 210 -13.99 -12.18 -7.12
N PRO A 211 -14.54 -12.00 -5.89
CA PRO A 211 -15.50 -10.92 -5.65
C PRO A 211 -14.91 -9.52 -5.93
N MET A 212 -13.67 -9.26 -5.51
CA MET A 212 -12.98 -7.99 -5.75
C MET A 212 -12.66 -7.80 -7.23
N ARG A 213 -12.23 -8.87 -7.93
CA ARG A 213 -11.99 -8.85 -9.37
C ARG A 213 -13.25 -8.46 -10.14
N LYS A 214 -14.41 -9.01 -9.78
CA LYS A 214 -15.72 -8.71 -10.39
C LYS A 214 -16.20 -7.29 -10.10
N ALA A 215 -15.87 -6.76 -8.92
CA ALA A 215 -16.25 -5.42 -8.51
C ALA A 215 -15.39 -4.31 -9.17
N PHE A 216 -14.09 -4.55 -9.38
CA PHE A 216 -13.19 -3.61 -10.02
C PHE A 216 -13.27 -3.70 -11.55
N LYS A 217 -13.56 -2.59 -12.21
CA LYS A 217 -13.82 -2.53 -13.67
C LYS A 217 -12.56 -2.35 -14.52
N GLY A 218 -11.42 -2.01 -13.91
CA GLY A 218 -10.15 -1.83 -14.59
C GLY A 218 -9.27 -3.08 -14.61
N THR A 219 -7.99 -2.89 -14.92
CA THR A 219 -6.97 -3.95 -14.90
C THR A 219 -6.75 -4.45 -13.48
N PHE A 220 -6.89 -5.75 -13.26
CA PHE A 220 -6.72 -6.37 -11.95
C PHE A 220 -5.49 -7.28 -11.96
N ILE A 221 -4.50 -6.94 -11.14
CA ILE A 221 -3.23 -7.66 -11.03
C ILE A 221 -3.28 -8.49 -9.74
N VAL A 222 -2.91 -9.76 -9.81
CA VAL A 222 -2.82 -10.65 -8.65
C VAL A 222 -1.38 -11.08 -8.41
N ALA A 223 -0.98 -11.15 -7.16
CA ALA A 223 0.35 -11.61 -6.76
C ALA A 223 0.30 -12.40 -5.45
N GLY A 224 1.14 -13.43 -5.35
CA GLY A 224 1.27 -14.22 -4.12
C GLY A 224 1.33 -15.72 -4.40
N GLY A 225 2.54 -16.28 -4.35
CA GLY A 225 2.72 -17.71 -4.49
C GLY A 225 2.35 -18.27 -5.86
N TYR A 226 2.42 -17.47 -6.92
CA TYR A 226 2.20 -17.96 -8.28
C TYR A 226 3.43 -18.70 -8.80
N ASP A 227 3.20 -19.85 -9.43
CA ASP A 227 4.13 -20.40 -10.43
C ASP A 227 3.61 -20.14 -11.86
N ARG A 228 4.31 -20.67 -12.87
CA ARG A 228 3.91 -20.53 -14.27
C ARG A 228 2.52 -21.11 -14.56
N GLY A 229 2.19 -22.25 -13.95
CA GLY A 229 0.91 -22.93 -14.17
C GLY A 229 -0.25 -22.16 -13.54
N ASP A 230 -0.09 -21.74 -12.29
CA ASP A 230 -1.06 -20.90 -11.59
C ASP A 230 -1.30 -19.58 -12.35
N GLY A 231 -0.23 -18.95 -12.84
CA GLY A 231 -0.31 -17.68 -13.56
C GLY A 231 -1.09 -17.80 -14.86
N ASN A 232 -0.84 -18.86 -15.64
CA ASN A 232 -1.61 -19.15 -16.85
C ASN A 232 -3.09 -19.36 -16.57
N LYS A 233 -3.45 -20.02 -15.46
CA LYS A 233 -4.86 -20.23 -15.10
C LYS A 233 -5.55 -18.92 -14.73
N ALA A 234 -4.90 -18.09 -13.92
CA ALA A 234 -5.47 -16.83 -13.44
C ALA A 234 -5.80 -15.83 -14.55
N VAL A 235 -5.14 -15.90 -15.71
CA VAL A 235 -5.45 -15.05 -16.88
C VAL A 235 -6.48 -15.66 -17.83
N LEU A 236 -6.82 -16.95 -17.66
CA LEU A 236 -7.81 -17.66 -18.47
C LEU A 236 -9.18 -17.74 -17.80
N GLU A 237 -9.24 -17.57 -16.48
CA GLU A 237 -10.47 -17.60 -15.68
C GLU A 237 -11.04 -16.17 -15.56
N ASP A 238 -12.19 -15.91 -16.19
CA ASP A 238 -12.96 -14.65 -16.10
C ASP A 238 -13.84 -14.57 -14.83
#